data_AF-A0A3B3TNZ0-F1
#
_entry.id   AF-A0A3B3TNZ0-F1
#
_cell.length_a   1.000
_cell.length_b   1.000
_cell.length_c   1.000
_cell.angle_alpha   90.00
_cell.angle_beta   90.00
_cell.angle_gamma   90.00
#
_symmetry.space_group_name_H-M   'P 1'
#
loop_
_entity.id
_entity.type
_entity.pdbx_description
1 polymer ?
#
loop_
_entity_poly.entity_id
_entity_poly.type
_entity_poly.pdbx_seq_one_letter_code
_entity_poly.pdbx_strand_id
1 'polypeptide(L)'
;MLRWVVLALFISLCAIAEAQSKKAKTAPPTPSRGWGKNIKWVKSYEEGLAESAKSQKPLIVIHHLENCPHSKALKEAFVAHKSIQKMAKDDFIMLNVVEETGDKHLAPDGYYVPRILFVDPSHTVRADIVGNYEDRLYTYSPDDMELCE
;
A
#
# COMPACT_ATOMS: atom_id res chain seq x y z
N MET A 1 15.60 25.60 57.22
CA MET A 1 15.20 24.17 57.23
C MET A 1 14.09 23.87 56.22
N LEU A 2 13.00 24.65 56.13
CA LEU A 2 11.87 24.38 55.23
C LEU A 2 12.15 24.61 53.72
N ARG A 3 13.11 25.47 53.38
CA ARG A 3 13.49 25.80 51.98
C ARG A 3 14.18 24.66 51.22
N TRP A 4 14.83 23.74 51.93
CA TRP A 4 15.55 22.62 51.29
C TRP A 4 14.65 21.41 51.07
N VAL A 5 13.59 21.27 51.89
CA VAL A 5 12.57 20.21 51.76
C VAL A 5 11.70 20.42 50.52
N VAL A 6 11.37 21.68 50.19
CA VAL A 6 10.60 22.00 48.98
C VAL A 6 11.40 21.71 47.70
N LEU A 7 12.72 21.94 47.71
CA LEU A 7 13.57 21.66 46.54
C LEU A 7 13.67 20.15 46.25
N ALA A 8 13.71 19.32 47.29
CA ALA A 8 13.75 17.85 47.14
C ALA A 8 12.42 17.27 46.61
N LEU A 9 11.29 17.88 46.97
CA LEU A 9 9.96 17.50 46.46
C LEU A 9 9.77 17.82 44.96
N PHE A 10 10.40 18.90 44.46
CA PHE A 10 10.34 19.23 43.03
C PHE A 10 11.24 18.34 42.16
N ILE A 11 12.39 17.88 42.65
CA ILE A 11 13.26 16.96 41.90
C ILE A 11 12.60 15.58 41.75
N SER A 12 11.77 15.17 42.71
CA SER A 12 11.04 13.91 42.64
C SER A 12 9.86 13.91 41.65
N LEU A 13 9.38 15.07 41.20
CA LEU A 13 8.29 15.17 40.23
C LEU A 13 8.76 15.21 38.77
N CYS A 14 10.02 15.59 38.52
CA CYS A 14 10.58 15.63 37.16
C CYS A 14 11.11 14.28 36.68
N ALA A 15 11.30 13.30 37.57
CA ALA A 15 11.87 11.99 37.21
C ALA A 15 10.85 10.99 36.62
N ILE A 16 9.58 11.37 36.44
CA ILE A 16 8.53 10.46 35.92
C ILE A 16 8.15 10.78 34.45
N ALA A 17 8.74 11.82 33.84
CA ALA A 17 8.44 12.20 32.45
C ALA A 17 9.27 11.44 31.38
N GLU A 18 10.09 10.47 31.76
CA GLU A 18 10.83 9.61 30.82
C GLU A 18 10.22 8.20 30.72
N ALA A 19 8.89 8.09 30.78
CA ALA A 19 8.20 6.85 30.47
C ALA A 19 7.79 6.84 28.98
N GLN A 20 8.63 6.17 28.19
CA GLN A 20 8.23 5.36 27.03
C GLN A 20 7.89 6.11 25.72
N SER A 21 8.91 6.69 25.06
CA SER A 21 8.97 6.55 23.60
C SER A 21 9.40 5.12 23.27
N LYS A 22 8.45 4.17 23.30
CA LYS A 22 8.67 2.87 22.68
C LYS A 22 8.82 3.15 21.18
N LYS A 23 10.07 3.31 20.71
CA LYS A 23 10.40 3.01 19.31
C LYS A 23 10.01 1.55 19.11
N ALA A 24 8.79 1.32 18.63
CA ALA A 24 8.38 0.04 18.12
C ALA A 24 9.43 -0.32 17.08
N LYS A 25 10.22 -1.37 17.36
CA LYS A 25 11.06 -1.99 16.34
C LYS A 25 10.06 -2.54 15.32
N THR A 26 9.81 -1.76 14.27
CA THR A 26 8.90 -2.13 13.20
C THR A 26 9.41 -3.45 12.66
N ALA A 27 8.60 -4.51 12.79
CA ALA A 27 8.88 -5.75 12.09
C ALA A 27 9.12 -5.42 10.60
N PRO A 28 10.05 -6.11 9.91
CA PRO A 28 10.27 -5.86 8.50
C PRO A 28 8.93 -5.91 7.75
N PRO A 29 8.66 -4.94 6.86
CA PRO A 29 7.36 -4.82 6.22
C PRO A 29 7.03 -6.12 5.49
N THR A 30 5.85 -6.66 5.76
CA THR A 30 5.39 -7.87 5.08
C THR A 30 5.27 -7.60 3.57
N PRO A 31 5.53 -8.58 2.68
CA PRO A 31 5.42 -8.37 1.23
C PRO A 31 4.06 -7.81 0.78
N SER A 32 2.99 -8.22 1.46
CA SER A 32 1.63 -7.74 1.18
C SER A 32 1.38 -6.28 1.57
N ARG A 33 2.16 -5.71 2.50
CA ARG A 33 1.93 -4.38 3.11
C ARG A 33 0.48 -4.12 3.56
N GLY A 34 -0.24 -5.18 3.89
CA GLY A 34 -1.64 -5.15 4.31
C GLY A 34 -2.67 -5.27 3.19
N TRP A 35 -2.29 -5.44 1.92
CA TRP A 35 -3.22 -5.58 0.78
C TRP A 35 -3.84 -6.99 0.65
N GLY A 36 -3.38 -7.96 1.43
CA GLY A 36 -3.94 -9.31 1.41
C GLY A 36 -2.88 -10.35 1.71
N LYS A 37 -2.97 -10.98 2.89
CA LYS A 37 -1.94 -11.90 3.39
C LYS A 37 -1.92 -13.25 2.65
N ASN A 38 -3.03 -13.62 2.00
CA ASN A 38 -3.19 -14.90 1.32
C ASN A 38 -2.90 -14.82 -0.19
N ILE A 39 -2.49 -13.64 -0.68
CA ILE A 39 -2.08 -13.39 -2.05
C ILE A 39 -0.56 -13.58 -2.14
N LYS A 40 -0.09 -14.19 -3.22
CA LYS A 40 1.35 -14.26 -3.53
C LYS A 40 1.77 -12.91 -4.14
N TRP A 41 2.65 -12.20 -3.46
CA TRP A 41 3.18 -10.91 -3.91
C TRP A 41 4.58 -11.07 -4.49
N VAL A 42 4.78 -10.59 -5.73
CA VAL A 42 6.13 -10.47 -6.32
C VAL A 42 6.87 -9.28 -5.71
N LYS A 43 8.21 -9.30 -5.74
CA LYS A 43 9.05 -8.33 -5.03
C LYS A 43 9.44 -7.13 -5.89
N SER A 44 9.47 -7.28 -7.21
CA SER A 44 9.82 -6.22 -8.15
C SER A 44 8.95 -6.24 -9.40
N TYR A 45 9.00 -5.15 -10.17
CA TYR A 45 8.28 -5.03 -11.43
C TYR A 45 8.79 -6.03 -12.46
N GLU A 46 10.11 -6.22 -12.55
CA GLU A 46 10.76 -7.16 -13.46
C GLU A 46 10.38 -8.62 -13.14
N GLU A 47 10.33 -8.98 -11.85
CA GLU A 47 9.82 -10.29 -11.42
C GLU A 47 8.35 -10.46 -11.82
N GLY A 48 7.54 -9.42 -11.63
CA GLY A 48 6.13 -9.41 -12.02
C GLY A 48 5.92 -9.62 -13.52
N LEU A 49 6.67 -8.90 -14.35
CA LEU A 49 6.63 -9.04 -15.82
C LEU A 49 7.05 -10.45 -16.25
N ALA A 50 8.16 -10.96 -15.71
CA ALA A 50 8.65 -12.30 -16.03
C ALA A 50 7.65 -13.40 -15.62
N GLU A 51 7.03 -13.28 -14.43
CA GLU A 51 6.03 -14.24 -13.97
C GLU A 51 4.71 -14.12 -14.78
N SER A 52 4.31 -12.90 -15.13
CA SER A 52 3.14 -12.62 -15.97
C SER A 52 3.28 -13.26 -17.35
N ALA A 53 4.41 -13.01 -18.04
CA ALA A 53 4.70 -13.62 -19.34
C ALA A 53 4.78 -15.16 -19.26
N LYS A 54 5.36 -15.71 -18.19
CA LYS A 54 5.48 -17.16 -18.01
C LYS A 54 4.14 -17.85 -17.73
N SER A 55 3.31 -17.24 -16.88
CA SER A 55 2.05 -17.83 -16.43
C SER A 55 0.85 -17.46 -17.30
N GLN A 56 1.05 -16.53 -18.25
CA GLN A 56 -0.02 -15.94 -19.07
C GLN A 56 -1.12 -15.30 -18.23
N LYS A 57 -0.74 -14.73 -17.08
CA LYS A 57 -1.64 -13.98 -16.20
C LYS A 57 -1.30 -12.50 -16.25
N PRO A 58 -2.29 -11.59 -16.35
CA PRO A 58 -2.04 -10.15 -16.25
C PRO A 58 -1.44 -9.79 -14.88
N LEU A 59 -0.64 -8.72 -14.88
CA LEU A 59 -0.01 -8.15 -13.68
C LEU A 59 -0.80 -6.93 -13.21
N ILE A 60 -1.12 -6.87 -11.92
CA ILE A 60 -1.64 -5.68 -11.26
C ILE A 60 -0.49 -5.01 -10.49
N VAL A 61 -0.29 -3.71 -10.74
CA VAL A 61 0.68 -2.88 -10.03
C VAL A 61 -0.05 -1.82 -9.21
N ILE A 62 0.05 -1.95 -7.89
CA ILE A 62 -0.56 -1.02 -6.93
C ILE A 62 0.52 -0.07 -6.39
N HIS A 63 0.49 1.19 -6.80
CA HIS A 63 1.31 2.25 -6.23
C HIS A 63 0.57 2.86 -5.04
N HIS A 64 1.20 2.89 -3.87
CA HIS A 64 0.58 3.39 -2.65
C HIS A 64 1.61 3.99 -1.70
N LEU A 65 1.15 4.73 -0.68
CA LEU A 65 2.01 5.16 0.42
C LEU A 65 1.45 4.67 1.75
N GLU A 66 2.33 4.17 2.63
CA GLU A 66 1.91 3.68 3.95
C GLU A 66 1.24 4.76 4.81
N ASN A 67 1.63 6.03 4.61
CA ASN A 67 1.11 7.18 5.34
C ASN A 67 0.20 8.08 4.50
N CYS A 68 -0.52 7.52 3.53
CA CYS A 68 -1.57 8.24 2.78
C CYS A 68 -2.97 7.78 3.21
N PRO A 69 -3.88 8.68 3.64
CA PRO A 69 -5.25 8.31 4.02
C PRO A 69 -6.02 7.58 2.91
N HIS A 70 -5.92 8.05 1.67
CA HIS A 70 -6.59 7.43 0.52
C HIS A 70 -6.08 6.01 0.24
N SER A 71 -4.75 5.80 0.32
CA SER A 71 -4.15 4.47 0.16
C SER A 71 -4.58 3.51 1.28
N LYS A 72 -4.71 3.99 2.51
CA LYS A 72 -5.20 3.17 3.64
C LYS A 72 -6.65 2.75 3.43
N ALA A 73 -7.52 3.70 3.09
CA ALA A 73 -8.94 3.44 2.87
C ALA A 73 -9.16 2.44 1.73
N LEU A 74 -8.50 2.64 0.58
CA LEU A 74 -8.61 1.71 -0.55
C LEU A 74 -8.11 0.30 -0.18
N LYS A 75 -7.00 0.21 0.55
CA LYS A 75 -6.46 -1.07 1.01
C LYS A 75 -7.41 -1.81 1.96
N GLU A 76 -8.05 -1.09 2.87
CA GLU A 76 -9.04 -1.65 3.79
C GLU A 76 -10.24 -2.23 3.03
N ALA A 77 -10.77 -1.49 2.05
CA ALA A 77 -11.82 -1.97 1.16
C ALA A 77 -11.37 -3.20 0.36
N PHE A 78 -10.21 -3.13 -0.30
CA PHE A 78 -9.64 -4.24 -1.08
C PHE A 78 -9.50 -5.54 -0.28
N VAL A 79 -9.19 -5.44 1.02
CA VAL A 79 -9.08 -6.61 1.91
C VAL A 79 -10.44 -7.12 2.38
N ALA A 80 -11.43 -6.24 2.53
CA ALA A 80 -12.77 -6.60 2.97
C ALA A 80 -13.52 -7.43 1.91
N HIS A 81 -13.32 -7.14 0.62
CA HIS A 81 -14.00 -7.82 -0.49
C HIS A 81 -13.36 -9.17 -0.83
N LYS A 82 -14.05 -10.26 -0.47
CA LYS A 82 -13.54 -11.63 -0.67
C LYS A 82 -13.44 -12.03 -2.15
N SER A 83 -14.35 -11.54 -2.98
CA SER A 83 -14.33 -11.75 -4.45
C SER A 83 -13.05 -11.17 -5.05
N ILE A 84 -12.72 -9.92 -4.70
CA ILE A 84 -11.50 -9.23 -5.13
C ILE A 84 -10.26 -9.95 -4.61
N GLN A 85 -10.21 -10.33 -3.33
CA GLN A 85 -9.10 -11.10 -2.77
C GLN A 85 -8.89 -12.43 -3.49
N LYS A 86 -9.98 -13.11 -3.87
CA LYS A 86 -9.93 -14.38 -4.62
C LYS A 86 -9.42 -14.16 -6.03
N MET A 87 -9.96 -13.17 -6.75
CA MET A 87 -9.53 -12.82 -8.10
C MET A 87 -8.04 -12.43 -8.12
N ALA A 88 -7.61 -11.54 -7.22
CA ALA A 88 -6.21 -11.14 -7.10
C ALA A 88 -5.27 -12.32 -6.81
N LYS A 89 -5.74 -13.32 -6.06
CA LYS A 89 -4.95 -14.52 -5.75
C LYS A 89 -4.88 -15.50 -6.93
N ASP A 90 -6.00 -15.72 -7.59
CA ASP A 90 -6.16 -16.85 -8.50
C ASP A 90 -5.89 -16.46 -9.96
N ASP A 91 -6.15 -15.21 -10.35
CA ASP A 91 -6.19 -14.80 -11.76
C ASP A 91 -5.07 -13.83 -12.15
N PHE A 92 -4.41 -13.19 -11.18
CA PHE A 92 -3.42 -12.14 -11.42
C PHE A 92 -2.05 -12.41 -10.79
N ILE A 93 -1.01 -11.81 -11.38
CA ILE A 93 0.25 -11.56 -10.69
C ILE A 93 0.11 -10.24 -9.94
N MET A 94 0.51 -10.20 -8.67
CA MET A 94 0.23 -9.07 -7.78
C MET A 94 1.52 -8.41 -7.31
N LEU A 95 1.65 -7.11 -7.60
CA LEU A 95 2.73 -6.25 -7.13
C LEU A 95 2.14 -5.04 -6.41
N ASN A 96 2.71 -4.71 -5.25
CA ASN A 96 2.48 -3.41 -4.61
C ASN A 96 3.83 -2.73 -4.37
N VAL A 97 3.89 -1.44 -4.68
CA VAL A 97 5.08 -0.61 -4.55
C VAL A 97 4.78 0.66 -3.78
N VAL A 98 5.76 1.11 -3.00
CA VAL A 98 5.74 2.40 -2.30
C VAL A 98 6.66 3.45 -2.94
N GLU A 99 7.46 3.00 -3.90
CA GLU A 99 8.36 3.79 -4.72
C GLU A 99 8.03 3.49 -6.19
N GLU A 100 8.29 4.44 -7.08
CA GLU A 100 8.00 4.29 -8.50
C GLU A 100 8.94 3.25 -9.15
N THR A 101 8.44 2.50 -10.13
CA THR A 101 9.20 1.43 -10.80
C THR A 101 10.23 1.95 -11.82
N GLY A 102 10.19 3.25 -12.13
CA GLY A 102 10.97 3.88 -13.21
C GLY A 102 10.34 3.76 -14.61
N ASP A 103 9.33 2.90 -14.78
CA ASP A 103 8.56 2.82 -16.02
C ASP A 103 7.52 3.94 -16.09
N LYS A 104 7.73 4.89 -17.00
CA LYS A 104 6.85 6.05 -17.20
C LYS A 104 5.46 5.66 -17.70
N HIS A 105 5.31 4.48 -18.30
CA HIS A 105 4.01 3.98 -18.74
C HIS A 105 3.09 3.62 -17.55
N LEU A 106 3.64 3.45 -16.34
CA LEU A 106 2.87 3.26 -15.11
C LEU A 106 2.43 4.57 -14.43
N ALA A 107 2.67 5.71 -15.07
CA ALA A 107 2.25 7.03 -14.59
C ALA A 107 1.82 7.95 -15.75
N PRO A 108 0.91 7.50 -16.64
CA PRO A 108 0.56 8.23 -17.86
C PRO A 108 -0.14 9.58 -17.59
N ASP A 109 -0.83 9.71 -16.44
CA ASP A 109 -1.48 10.93 -15.97
C ASP A 109 -0.88 11.48 -14.65
N GLY A 110 0.28 10.97 -14.24
CA GLY A 110 1.04 11.47 -13.10
C GLY A 110 1.33 10.45 -11.98
N TYR A 111 2.00 10.93 -10.94
CA TYR A 111 2.59 10.12 -9.86
C TYR A 111 1.79 10.21 -8.55
N TYR A 112 0.46 10.32 -8.62
CA TYR A 112 -0.40 10.34 -7.43
C TYR A 112 -0.60 8.93 -6.86
N VAL A 113 -1.03 8.84 -5.60
CA VAL A 113 -1.40 7.58 -4.95
C VAL A 113 -2.77 7.69 -4.25
N PRO A 114 -3.51 6.57 -4.11
CA PRO A 114 -3.24 5.25 -4.70
C PRO A 114 -3.43 5.25 -6.23
N ARG A 115 -2.72 4.36 -6.91
CA ARG A 115 -2.80 4.19 -8.37
C ARG A 115 -2.69 2.71 -8.73
N ILE A 116 -3.66 2.18 -9.47
CA ILE A 116 -3.69 0.77 -9.87
C ILE A 116 -3.66 0.69 -11.40
N LEU A 117 -2.63 0.03 -11.93
CA LEU A 117 -2.53 -0.24 -13.36
C LEU A 117 -2.45 -1.74 -13.62
N PHE A 118 -2.92 -2.11 -14.81
CA PHE A 118 -2.91 -3.47 -15.33
C PHE A 118 -1.88 -3.56 -16.44
N VAL A 119 -1.12 -4.65 -16.47
CA VAL A 119 -0.14 -4.95 -17.51
C VAL A 119 -0.45 -6.32 -18.08
N ASP A 120 -0.63 -6.39 -19.39
CA ASP A 120 -0.87 -7.64 -20.10
C ASP A 120 0.41 -8.50 -20.15
N PRO A 121 0.28 -9.84 -20.32
CA PRO A 121 1.42 -10.74 -20.49
C PRO A 121 2.38 -10.38 -21.64
N SER A 122 1.93 -9.53 -22.59
CA SER A 122 2.74 -8.94 -23.67
C SER A 122 3.62 -7.75 -23.22
N HIS A 123 3.65 -7.45 -21.92
CA HIS A 123 4.28 -6.26 -21.32
C HIS A 123 3.63 -4.94 -21.76
N THR A 124 2.36 -4.97 -22.15
CA THR A 124 1.62 -3.78 -22.55
C THR A 124 0.84 -3.24 -21.35
N VAL A 125 1.12 -2.01 -20.95
CA VAL A 125 0.31 -1.32 -19.92
C VAL A 125 -1.06 -0.97 -20.50
N ARG A 126 -2.12 -1.36 -19.78
CA ARG A 126 -3.51 -1.14 -20.17
C ARG A 126 -4.03 0.20 -19.68
N ALA A 127 -3.55 1.25 -20.35
CA ALA A 127 -3.93 2.64 -20.11
C ALA A 127 -5.42 2.94 -20.41
N ASP A 128 -6.10 2.03 -21.11
CA ASP A 128 -7.53 2.06 -21.41
C ASP A 128 -8.43 1.62 -20.24
N ILE A 129 -7.88 0.94 -19.22
CA ILE A 129 -8.63 0.54 -18.03
C ILE A 129 -8.48 1.63 -16.98
N VAL A 130 -9.54 2.44 -16.83
CA VAL A 130 -9.59 3.62 -15.97
C VAL A 130 -10.73 3.53 -14.96
N GLY A 131 -10.58 4.20 -13.82
CA GLY A 131 -11.61 4.41 -12.82
C GLY A 131 -12.55 5.57 -13.17
N ASN A 132 -13.31 6.02 -12.16
CA ASN A 132 -14.40 6.99 -12.34
C ASN A 132 -13.97 8.47 -12.18
N TYR A 133 -12.66 8.74 -12.06
CA TYR A 133 -12.14 10.07 -11.75
C TYR A 133 -11.42 10.68 -12.95
N GLU A 134 -11.97 11.77 -13.51
CA GLU A 134 -11.46 12.39 -14.73
C GLU A 134 -10.05 12.99 -14.58
N ASP A 135 -9.69 13.48 -13.39
CA ASP A 135 -8.39 14.09 -13.09
C ASP A 135 -7.34 13.09 -12.62
N ARG A 136 -7.75 11.85 -12.31
CA ARG A 136 -6.93 10.78 -11.75
C ARG A 136 -7.42 9.43 -12.25
N LEU A 137 -7.15 9.15 -13.52
CA LEU A 137 -7.76 8.05 -14.26
C LEU A 137 -7.51 6.67 -13.65
N TYR A 138 -6.44 6.48 -12.88
CA TYR A 138 -6.05 5.18 -12.31
C TYR A 138 -6.15 5.14 -10.78
N THR A 139 -6.78 6.15 -10.16
CA THR A 139 -7.17 6.06 -8.74
C THR A 139 -8.50 5.35 -8.59
N TYR A 140 -8.66 4.68 -7.46
CA TYR A 140 -9.91 4.04 -7.06
C TYR A 140 -10.16 4.41 -5.59
N SER A 141 -11.43 4.52 -5.23
CA SER A 141 -11.90 4.72 -3.86
C SER A 141 -12.49 3.43 -3.29
N PRO A 142 -12.78 3.38 -1.98
CA PRO A 142 -13.53 2.28 -1.39
C PRO A 142 -14.84 1.96 -2.12
N ASP A 143 -15.60 2.98 -2.53
CA ASP A 143 -16.91 2.81 -3.16
C ASP A 143 -16.81 2.11 -4.53
N ASP A 144 -15.69 2.30 -5.24
CA ASP A 144 -15.45 1.63 -6.52
C ASP A 144 -15.23 0.12 -6.38
N MET A 145 -14.83 -0.35 -5.19
CA MET A 145 -14.63 -1.78 -4.91
C MET A 145 -15.96 -2.52 -4.74
N GLU A 146 -17.01 -1.83 -4.31
CA GLU A 146 -18.35 -2.41 -4.18
C GLU A 146 -18.98 -2.69 -5.56
N LEU A 147 -18.58 -1.96 -6.59
CA LEU A 147 -19.08 -2.11 -7.97
C LEU A 147 -18.51 -3.35 -8.69
N CYS A 148 -17.52 -4.02 -8.10
CA CYS A 148 -16.86 -5.20 -8.65
C CYS A 148 -17.43 -6.53 -8.12
N GLU A 149 -18.53 -6.50 -7.36
CA GLU A 149 -19.27 -7.66 -6.86
C GLU A 149 -20.45 -8.10 -7.74
#